data_AF-A0A9E8MXX3-F1
#
_entry.id   AF-A0A9E8MXX3-F1
#
_cell.length_a   1.000
_cell.length_b   1.000
_cell.length_c   1.000
_cell.angle_alpha   90.00
_cell.angle_beta   90.00
_cell.angle_gamma   90.00
#
_symmetry.space_group_name_H-M   'P 1'
#
loop_
_entity.id
_entity.type
_entity.pdbx_description
1 polymer ?
#
loop_
_entity_poly.entity_id
_entity_poly.type
_entity_poly.pdbx_seq_one_letter_code
_entity_poly.pdbx_strand_id
1 'polypeptide(L)'
;MKSNKLTLIGIVILFITTTALAQVGVGTTSPDASSALDISSTTQGLLAPRMTTTERTAIVSPAKGLLVFDIDNDAFYFYDGANWIAVEGGVKRNNYKLVQSDVDLADELAAGGGSSYLLDENTLYEINGTIFLAASIDINGAYVFGADGNEDVLVRAGGVIFSGVKGGGIKGVTLTAPGGSVFNMTGDGTENIIWRDCAVVNSRISRNN
;
A
#
# COMPACT_ATOMS: atom_id res chain seq x y z
N MET A 1 -0.03 77.80 -0.27
CA MET A 1 -0.89 76.62 -0.55
C MET A 1 -0.03 75.48 -1.11
N LYS A 2 0.75 74.78 -0.28
CA LYS A 2 1.60 73.65 -0.69
C LYS A 2 1.69 72.65 0.47
N SER A 3 0.72 71.74 0.62
CA SER A 3 0.86 70.58 1.52
C SER A 3 -0.23 69.51 1.39
N ASN A 4 -1.43 69.82 0.88
CA ASN A 4 -2.56 68.86 0.93
C ASN A 4 -2.43 67.60 0.04
N LYS A 5 -1.57 67.63 -0.99
CA LYS A 5 -1.36 66.48 -1.88
C LYS A 5 -0.54 65.37 -1.21
N LEU A 6 0.40 65.71 -0.33
CA LEU A 6 1.26 64.75 0.37
C LEU A 6 0.47 63.99 1.45
N THR A 7 -0.41 64.70 2.16
CA THR A 7 -1.33 64.12 3.16
C THR A 7 -2.34 63.18 2.52
N LEU A 8 -2.87 63.56 1.34
CA LEU A 8 -3.82 62.71 0.59
C LEU A 8 -3.16 61.43 0.05
N ILE A 9 -1.91 61.50 -0.42
CA ILE A 9 -1.13 60.32 -0.83
C ILE A 9 -0.84 59.41 0.37
N GLY A 10 -0.48 59.98 1.53
CA GLY A 10 -0.27 59.22 2.76
C GLY A 10 -1.53 58.48 3.24
N ILE A 11 -2.71 59.10 3.10
CA ILE A 11 -4.00 58.46 3.43
C ILE A 11 -4.33 57.35 2.42
N VAL A 12 -4.07 57.54 1.12
CA VAL A 12 -4.31 56.51 0.09
C VAL A 12 -3.41 55.29 0.29
N ILE A 13 -2.15 55.49 0.72
CA ILE A 13 -1.23 54.39 1.06
C ILE A 13 -1.69 53.63 2.30
N LEU A 14 -2.35 54.28 3.25
CA LEU A 14 -2.90 53.65 4.46
C LEU A 14 -4.10 52.72 4.15
N PHE A 15 -4.73 52.86 2.97
CA PHE A 15 -5.81 52.01 2.48
C PHE A 15 -5.35 50.94 1.46
N ILE A 16 -4.04 50.75 1.27
CA ILE A 16 -3.54 49.55 0.56
C ILE A 16 -3.80 48.37 1.49
N THR A 17 -4.97 47.75 1.30
CA THR A 17 -5.42 46.58 2.02
C THR A 17 -4.41 45.46 1.82
N THR A 18 -3.67 45.12 2.87
CA THR A 18 -2.99 43.84 2.93
C THR A 18 -4.09 42.78 2.88
N THR A 19 -4.01 41.86 1.93
CA THR A 19 -4.80 40.63 1.97
C THR A 19 -4.37 39.88 3.22
N ALA A 20 -5.13 40.01 4.30
CA ALA A 20 -4.93 39.17 5.48
C ALA A 20 -5.21 37.72 5.04
N LEU A 21 -4.19 36.86 5.14
CA LEU A 21 -4.35 35.43 4.91
C LEU A 21 -5.29 34.91 6.01
N ALA A 22 -6.48 34.44 5.65
CA ALA A 22 -7.50 33.94 6.58
C ALA A 22 -7.24 32.47 7.02
N GLN A 23 -6.01 32.00 6.89
CA GLN A 23 -5.62 30.64 7.23
C GLN A 23 -5.55 30.48 8.74
N VAL A 24 -6.09 29.38 9.26
CA VAL A 24 -6.00 29.06 10.68
C VAL A 24 -4.73 28.24 10.91
N GLY A 25 -3.74 28.85 11.56
CA GLY A 25 -2.55 28.15 12.05
C GLY A 25 -2.72 27.79 13.53
N VAL A 26 -2.47 26.54 13.90
CA VAL A 26 -2.37 26.08 15.30
C VAL A 26 -0.97 25.53 15.52
N GLY A 27 -0.18 26.18 16.36
CA GLY A 27 1.22 25.79 16.60
C GLY A 27 2.19 26.16 15.48
N THR A 28 1.74 26.94 14.47
CA THR A 28 2.59 27.54 13.43
C THR A 28 2.15 28.98 13.16
N THR A 29 3.11 29.87 12.86
CA THR A 29 2.87 31.24 12.39
C THR A 29 2.99 31.36 10.87
N SER A 30 3.34 30.26 10.19
CA SER A 30 3.43 30.18 8.74
C SER A 30 2.71 28.90 8.28
N PRO A 31 1.36 28.92 8.27
CA PRO A 31 0.58 27.83 7.71
C PRO A 31 1.01 27.54 6.27
N ASP A 32 0.96 26.27 5.86
CA ASP A 32 1.16 25.92 4.45
C ASP A 32 0.19 26.70 3.55
N ALA A 33 0.68 27.28 2.46
CA ALA A 33 -0.09 28.14 1.57
C ALA A 33 -1.30 27.42 0.93
N SER A 34 -1.27 26.08 0.86
CA SER A 34 -2.36 25.26 0.33
C SER A 34 -3.41 24.85 1.38
N SER A 35 -3.21 25.22 2.65
CA SER A 35 -4.07 24.82 3.76
C SER A 35 -5.06 25.93 4.19
N ALA A 36 -6.27 25.52 4.58
CA ALA A 36 -7.21 26.39 5.30
C ALA A 36 -7.03 26.29 6.83
N LEU A 37 -6.58 25.13 7.30
CA LEU A 37 -6.20 24.83 8.68
C LEU A 37 -4.87 24.06 8.65
N ASP A 38 -3.85 24.57 9.32
CA ASP A 38 -2.55 23.92 9.50
C ASP A 38 -2.26 23.74 10.99
N ILE A 39 -1.95 22.51 11.41
CA ILE A 39 -1.68 22.16 12.80
C ILE A 39 -0.27 21.58 12.88
N SER A 40 0.64 22.30 13.51
CA SER A 40 2.02 21.87 13.74
C SER A 40 2.25 21.61 15.22
N SER A 41 2.56 20.36 15.58
CA SER A 41 2.99 19.97 16.92
C SER A 41 3.79 18.67 16.87
N THR A 42 4.77 18.53 17.75
CA THR A 42 5.54 17.29 17.95
C THR A 42 5.06 16.50 19.17
N THR A 43 4.17 17.06 19.98
CA THR A 43 3.72 16.49 21.26
C THR A 43 2.20 16.37 21.39
N GLN A 44 1.43 16.98 20.49
CA GLN A 44 -0.03 16.99 20.50
C GLN A 44 -0.57 16.60 19.12
N GLY A 45 -1.80 16.10 19.08
CA GLY A 45 -2.51 15.78 17.84
C GLY A 45 -3.85 16.50 17.74
N LEU A 46 -4.59 16.21 16.66
CA LEU A 46 -5.97 16.63 16.49
C LEU A 46 -6.91 15.65 17.21
N LEU A 47 -7.68 16.14 18.17
CA LEU A 47 -8.78 15.37 18.76
C LEU A 47 -10.06 15.63 17.96
N ALA A 48 -10.45 14.69 17.09
CA ALA A 48 -11.70 14.77 16.34
C ALA A 48 -12.92 14.68 17.28
N PRO A 49 -14.12 15.15 16.86
CA PRO A 49 -15.35 14.93 17.61
C PRO A 49 -15.54 13.46 17.96
N ARG A 50 -15.75 13.17 19.25
CA ARG A 50 -15.99 11.82 19.77
C ARG A 50 -17.47 11.66 20.08
N MET A 51 -18.06 10.57 19.63
CA MET A 51 -19.49 10.31 19.80
C MET A 51 -19.77 8.81 19.72
N THR A 52 -20.92 8.37 20.24
CA THR A 52 -21.41 6.99 20.08
C THR A 52 -21.78 6.69 18.63
N THR A 53 -21.93 5.41 18.29
CA THR A 53 -22.42 4.97 16.98
C THR A 53 -23.80 5.59 16.69
N THR A 54 -24.66 5.66 17.72
CA THR A 54 -26.00 6.23 17.60
C THR A 54 -25.96 7.72 17.29
N GLU A 55 -25.11 8.49 17.97
CA GLU A 55 -24.94 9.92 17.72
C GLU A 55 -24.35 10.20 16.34
N ARG A 56 -23.32 9.45 15.92
CA ARG A 56 -22.74 9.57 14.57
C ARG A 56 -23.77 9.33 13.48
N THR A 57 -24.55 8.25 13.60
CA THR A 57 -25.55 7.89 12.59
C THR A 57 -26.77 8.80 12.62
N ALA A 58 -27.00 9.53 13.71
CA ALA A 58 -28.04 10.55 13.83
C ALA A 58 -27.67 11.92 13.21
N ILE A 59 -26.43 12.12 12.75
CA ILE A 59 -26.04 13.37 12.08
C ILE A 59 -26.88 13.53 10.80
N VAL A 60 -27.66 14.61 10.72
CA VAL A 60 -28.52 14.91 9.57
C VAL A 60 -27.69 15.54 8.45
N SER A 61 -27.76 14.97 7.24
CA SER A 61 -27.04 15.45 6.05
C SER A 61 -25.53 15.68 6.27
N PRO A 62 -24.78 14.65 6.71
CA PRO A 62 -23.34 14.78 6.94
C PRO A 62 -22.61 15.15 5.63
N ALA A 63 -21.63 16.04 5.73
CA ALA A 63 -20.81 16.41 4.58
C ALA A 63 -19.88 15.24 4.19
N LYS A 64 -19.66 15.06 2.89
CA LYS A 64 -18.63 14.11 2.41
C LYS A 64 -17.26 14.50 2.95
N GLY A 65 -16.54 13.54 3.51
CA GLY A 65 -15.26 13.73 4.19
C GLY A 65 -15.37 14.14 5.66
N LEU A 66 -16.58 14.25 6.23
CA LEU A 66 -16.75 14.52 7.66
C LEU A 66 -16.13 13.39 8.48
N LEU A 67 -15.11 13.73 9.29
CA LEU A 67 -14.37 12.78 10.13
C LEU A 67 -14.81 12.87 11.59
N VAL A 68 -15.08 11.73 12.20
CA VAL A 68 -15.39 11.60 13.63
C VAL A 68 -14.69 10.38 14.23
N PHE A 69 -14.60 10.33 15.55
CA PHE A 69 -14.20 9.12 16.27
C PHE A 69 -15.44 8.51 16.95
N ASP A 70 -15.75 7.26 16.60
CA ASP A 70 -16.85 6.49 17.18
C ASP A 70 -16.34 5.73 18.42
N ILE A 71 -16.88 6.05 19.59
CA ILE A 71 -16.44 5.50 20.88
C ILE A 71 -17.02 4.12 21.19
N ASP A 72 -18.08 3.67 20.49
CA ASP A 72 -18.60 2.31 20.69
C ASP A 72 -17.78 1.29 19.89
N ASN A 73 -17.24 1.73 18.74
CA ASN A 73 -16.43 0.90 17.85
C ASN A 73 -14.91 1.13 17.99
N ASP A 74 -14.49 2.08 18.84
CA ASP A 74 -13.10 2.49 19.02
C ASP A 74 -12.35 2.76 17.70
N ALA A 75 -13.00 3.46 16.76
CA ALA A 75 -12.44 3.72 15.44
C ALA A 75 -12.82 5.09 14.88
N PHE A 76 -11.94 5.63 14.02
CA PHE A 76 -12.28 6.78 13.19
C PHE A 76 -13.24 6.37 12.07
N TYR A 77 -14.19 7.23 11.76
CA TYR A 77 -15.09 7.08 10.63
C TYR A 77 -15.14 8.36 9.82
N PHE A 78 -15.19 8.23 8.49
CA PHE A 78 -15.52 9.34 7.60
C PHE A 78 -16.80 9.05 6.82
N TYR A 79 -17.55 10.10 6.49
CA TYR A 79 -18.72 9.97 5.61
C TYR A 79 -18.28 10.04 4.15
N ASP A 80 -18.54 9.00 3.35
CA ASP A 80 -18.12 8.95 1.94
C ASP A 80 -19.07 9.69 0.97
N GLY A 81 -20.17 10.23 1.49
CA GLY A 81 -21.28 10.83 0.74
C GLY A 81 -22.56 9.99 0.75
N ALA A 82 -22.49 8.74 1.21
CA ALA A 82 -23.61 7.82 1.35
C ALA A 82 -23.56 7.04 2.69
N ASN A 83 -22.40 6.53 3.06
CA ASN A 83 -22.17 5.66 4.21
C ASN A 83 -21.08 6.20 5.14
N TRP A 84 -21.13 5.76 6.39
CA TRP A 84 -20.02 5.90 7.32
C TRP A 84 -19.04 4.75 7.11
N ILE A 85 -17.80 5.08 6.75
CA ILE A 85 -16.72 4.13 6.48
C ILE A 85 -15.68 4.23 7.60
N ALA A 86 -15.34 3.10 8.19
CA ALA A 86 -14.28 3.02 9.19
C ALA A 86 -12.91 3.29 8.53
N VAL A 87 -12.09 4.10 9.18
CA VAL A 87 -10.69 4.28 8.80
C VAL A 87 -9.89 3.18 9.49
N GLU A 88 -9.72 2.08 8.79
CA GLU A 88 -8.94 0.94 9.28
C GLU A 88 -7.52 1.02 8.73
N GLY A 89 -6.54 0.82 9.60
CA GLY A 89 -5.17 0.54 9.16
C GLY A 89 -5.13 -0.84 8.55
N GLY A 90 -4.63 -0.98 7.31
CA GLY A 90 -4.35 -2.29 6.75
C GLY A 90 -3.40 -3.05 7.67
N VAL A 91 -3.73 -4.29 8.03
CA VAL A 91 -2.85 -5.15 8.83
C VAL A 91 -1.59 -5.42 8.01
N LYS A 92 -0.53 -4.68 8.27
CA LYS A 92 0.79 -4.96 7.70
C LYS A 92 1.46 -6.04 8.55
N ARG A 93 1.69 -7.22 7.97
CA ARG A 93 2.64 -8.16 8.58
C ARG A 93 4.03 -7.55 8.45
N ASN A 94 4.89 -7.71 9.45
CA ASN A 94 6.26 -7.17 9.38
C ASN A 94 7.08 -7.81 8.25
N ASN A 95 6.72 -9.04 7.87
CA ASN A 95 7.33 -9.88 6.86
C ASN A 95 6.36 -10.06 5.68
N TYR A 96 6.07 -8.96 4.98
CA TYR A 96 5.14 -8.94 3.85
C TYR A 96 5.65 -8.08 2.70
N LYS A 97 5.41 -8.55 1.48
CA LYS A 97 5.68 -7.83 0.25
C LYS A 97 4.56 -8.05 -0.76
N LEU A 98 4.04 -6.97 -1.32
CA LEU A 98 3.11 -7.00 -2.45
C LEU A 98 3.93 -7.01 -3.75
N VAL A 99 3.58 -7.90 -4.68
CA VAL A 99 4.24 -8.08 -5.98
C VAL A 99 3.22 -7.82 -7.08
N GLN A 100 3.38 -6.70 -7.79
CA GLN A 100 2.51 -6.26 -8.88
C GLN A 100 3.24 -6.31 -10.24
N SER A 101 4.56 -6.45 -10.21
CA SER A 101 5.42 -6.69 -11.37
C SER A 101 6.72 -7.38 -10.95
N ASP A 102 7.55 -7.77 -11.91
CA ASP A 102 8.90 -8.28 -11.65
C ASP A 102 9.85 -7.21 -11.08
N VAL A 103 9.58 -5.93 -11.32
CA VAL A 103 10.34 -4.80 -10.74
C VAL A 103 10.26 -4.78 -9.22
N ASP A 104 9.13 -5.20 -8.66
CA ASP A 104 8.97 -5.28 -7.21
C ASP A 104 9.92 -6.32 -6.59
N LEU A 105 10.41 -7.29 -7.38
CA LEU A 105 11.35 -8.32 -6.94
C LEU A 105 12.82 -8.00 -7.24
N ALA A 106 13.17 -6.72 -7.48
CA ALA A 106 14.54 -6.33 -7.84
C ALA A 106 15.59 -6.68 -6.77
N ASP A 107 15.25 -6.54 -5.48
CA ASP A 107 16.14 -6.87 -4.37
C ASP A 107 16.37 -8.39 -4.28
N GLU A 108 15.32 -9.18 -4.47
CA GLU A 108 15.38 -10.65 -4.49
C GLU A 108 16.16 -11.15 -5.70
N LEU A 109 16.02 -10.48 -6.85
CA LEU A 109 16.80 -10.79 -8.05
C LEU A 109 18.29 -10.52 -7.82
N ALA A 110 18.62 -9.39 -7.19
CA ALA A 110 19.99 -9.08 -6.82
C ALA A 110 20.55 -10.09 -5.80
N ALA A 111 19.75 -10.47 -4.79
CA ALA A 111 20.12 -11.48 -3.79
C ALA A 111 20.36 -12.86 -4.42
N GLY A 112 19.58 -13.24 -5.44
CA GLY A 112 19.79 -14.46 -6.22
C GLY A 112 20.80 -14.31 -7.37
N GLY A 113 21.66 -13.30 -7.33
CA GLY A 113 22.77 -13.12 -8.28
C GLY A 113 22.34 -12.83 -9.72
N GLY A 114 21.14 -12.28 -9.91
CA GLY A 114 20.56 -11.96 -11.22
C GLY A 114 20.02 -13.16 -11.99
N SER A 115 20.09 -14.37 -11.43
CA SER A 115 19.68 -15.62 -12.09
C SER A 115 18.41 -16.23 -11.50
N SER A 116 18.08 -15.85 -10.27
CA SER A 116 16.84 -16.19 -9.58
C SER A 116 16.40 -15.06 -8.66
N TYR A 117 15.11 -14.99 -8.36
CA TYR A 117 14.57 -14.21 -7.25
C TYR A 117 14.73 -15.03 -5.98
N LEU A 118 15.74 -14.74 -5.17
CA LEU A 118 15.93 -15.35 -3.86
C LEU A 118 15.00 -14.65 -2.87
N LEU A 119 13.92 -15.31 -2.47
CA LEU A 119 12.94 -14.74 -1.54
C LEU A 119 13.48 -14.74 -0.10
N ASP A 120 12.99 -13.80 0.71
CA ASP A 120 13.33 -13.72 2.12
C ASP A 120 12.62 -14.81 2.93
N GLU A 121 13.39 -15.51 3.77
CA GLU A 121 12.86 -16.55 4.66
C GLU A 121 11.74 -16.00 5.56
N ASN A 122 10.68 -16.81 5.74
CA ASN A 122 9.51 -16.46 6.53
C ASN A 122 8.73 -15.23 6.04
N THR A 123 8.96 -14.72 4.83
CA THR A 123 8.21 -13.57 4.28
C THR A 123 7.03 -14.01 3.43
N LEU A 124 5.91 -13.28 3.53
CA LEU A 124 4.73 -13.45 2.68
C LEU A 124 4.81 -12.54 1.46
N TYR A 125 4.90 -13.12 0.28
CA TYR A 125 4.84 -12.47 -1.01
C TYR A 125 3.43 -12.62 -1.58
N GLU A 126 2.67 -11.53 -1.63
CA GLU A 126 1.35 -11.49 -2.24
C GLU A 126 1.47 -11.10 -3.71
N ILE A 127 1.06 -11.99 -4.59
CA ILE A 127 0.92 -11.75 -6.02
C ILE A 127 -0.40 -11.03 -6.23
N ASN A 128 -0.36 -9.90 -6.92
CA ASN A 128 -1.54 -9.12 -7.26
C ASN A 128 -1.53 -8.80 -8.76
N GLY A 129 -2.25 -9.62 -9.53
CA GLY A 129 -2.28 -9.58 -10.98
C GLY A 129 -1.31 -10.53 -11.68
N THR A 130 -1.12 -10.33 -12.98
CA THR A 130 -0.29 -11.20 -13.84
C THR A 130 1.15 -10.70 -13.89
N ILE A 131 2.07 -11.49 -13.33
CA ILE A 131 3.49 -11.16 -13.19
C ILE A 131 4.32 -11.96 -14.18
N PHE A 132 5.03 -11.26 -15.06
CA PHE A 132 5.97 -11.87 -16.01
C PHE A 132 7.37 -11.93 -15.41
N LEU A 133 7.80 -13.12 -15.02
CA LEU A 133 9.08 -13.36 -14.36
C LEU A 133 10.23 -13.42 -15.36
N ALA A 134 11.28 -12.63 -15.15
CA ALA A 134 12.52 -12.71 -15.93
C ALA A 134 13.40 -13.91 -15.51
N ALA A 135 13.34 -14.29 -14.23
CA ALA A 135 14.14 -15.35 -13.61
C ALA A 135 13.27 -16.38 -12.87
N SER A 136 13.86 -17.50 -12.43
CA SER A 136 13.15 -18.43 -11.53
C SER A 136 13.04 -17.84 -10.13
N ILE A 137 12.08 -18.32 -9.34
CA ILE A 137 11.93 -17.99 -7.93
C ILE A 137 12.56 -19.10 -7.10
N ASP A 138 13.50 -18.73 -6.23
CA ASP A 138 13.92 -19.56 -5.11
C ASP A 138 13.10 -19.17 -3.89
N ILE A 139 12.17 -20.06 -3.51
CA ILE A 139 11.20 -19.80 -2.46
C ILE A 139 11.90 -19.62 -1.12
N ASN A 140 13.01 -20.31 -0.88
CA ASN A 140 13.85 -20.11 0.29
C ASN A 140 13.06 -19.97 1.61
N GLY A 141 12.12 -20.89 1.89
CA GLY A 141 11.31 -20.86 3.11
C GLY A 141 10.24 -19.76 3.20
N ALA A 142 10.04 -18.98 2.13
CA ALA A 142 9.00 -17.96 2.03
C ALA A 142 7.62 -18.55 1.72
N TYR A 143 6.62 -17.66 1.69
CA TYR A 143 5.24 -17.96 1.33
C TYR A 143 4.81 -17.10 0.16
N VAL A 144 4.37 -17.71 -0.95
CA VAL A 144 3.78 -17.02 -2.09
C VAL A 144 2.27 -17.21 -2.05
N PHE A 145 1.51 -16.11 -2.16
CA PHE A 145 0.07 -16.10 -2.01
C PHE A 145 -0.60 -15.30 -3.12
N GLY A 146 -1.72 -15.80 -3.65
CA GLY A 146 -2.68 -15.07 -4.47
C GLY A 146 -4.05 -15.12 -3.81
N ALA A 147 -4.76 -13.99 -3.81
CA ALA A 147 -6.12 -13.86 -3.29
C ALA A 147 -7.18 -14.26 -4.34
N ASP A 148 -6.92 -13.99 -5.63
CA ASP A 148 -7.74 -14.39 -6.76
C ASP A 148 -6.90 -15.12 -7.80
N GLY A 149 -6.92 -16.45 -7.76
CA GLY A 149 -6.15 -17.27 -8.70
C GLY A 149 -6.50 -17.06 -10.18
N ASN A 150 -7.59 -16.38 -10.54
CA ASN A 150 -7.87 -16.04 -11.93
C ASN A 150 -7.05 -14.84 -12.43
N GLU A 151 -6.65 -13.95 -11.53
CA GLU A 151 -5.94 -12.71 -11.83
C GLU A 151 -4.49 -12.75 -11.34
N ASP A 152 -4.24 -13.45 -10.23
CA ASP A 152 -2.94 -13.64 -9.59
C ASP A 152 -2.17 -14.77 -10.26
N VAL A 153 -1.41 -14.39 -11.29
CA VAL A 153 -0.75 -15.31 -12.21
C VAL A 153 0.76 -15.08 -12.20
N LEU A 154 1.54 -16.14 -12.02
CA LEU A 154 2.98 -16.11 -12.31
C LEU A 154 3.25 -16.72 -13.68
N VAL A 155 3.87 -15.93 -14.55
CA VAL A 155 4.22 -16.30 -15.93
C VAL A 155 5.72 -16.42 -16.08
N ARG A 156 6.22 -17.57 -16.57
CA ARG A 156 7.62 -17.70 -17.02
C ARG A 156 7.75 -18.52 -18.30
N ALA A 157 7.85 -17.85 -19.44
CA ALA A 157 7.99 -18.50 -20.74
C ALA A 157 9.36 -19.19 -20.90
N GLY A 158 9.36 -20.45 -21.36
CA GLY A 158 10.57 -21.22 -21.70
C GLY A 158 11.49 -21.61 -20.53
N GLY A 159 11.13 -21.26 -19.29
CA GLY A 159 11.94 -21.49 -18.09
C GLY A 159 11.22 -22.28 -17.00
N VAL A 160 11.80 -22.26 -15.81
CA VAL A 160 11.25 -22.86 -14.59
C VAL A 160 10.70 -21.80 -13.65
N ILE A 161 9.43 -21.85 -13.23
CA ILE A 161 8.92 -20.86 -12.27
C ILE A 161 9.64 -20.97 -10.92
N PHE A 162 9.65 -22.15 -10.30
CA PHE A 162 10.26 -22.36 -8.99
C PHE A 162 11.46 -23.31 -9.06
N SER A 163 12.60 -22.86 -8.54
CA SER A 163 13.85 -23.63 -8.47
C SER A 163 14.58 -23.30 -7.18
N GLY A 164 15.28 -24.25 -6.59
CA GLY A 164 16.01 -24.00 -5.34
C GLY A 164 16.13 -25.28 -4.52
N VAL A 165 16.77 -25.15 -3.37
CA VAL A 165 16.97 -26.26 -2.43
C VAL A 165 15.89 -26.26 -1.35
N LYS A 166 15.61 -25.10 -0.76
CA LYS A 166 14.66 -24.96 0.34
C LYS A 166 13.21 -24.95 -0.13
N GLY A 167 12.35 -25.52 0.70
CA GLY A 167 10.91 -25.57 0.48
C GLY A 167 10.22 -24.24 0.77
N GLY A 168 8.90 -24.29 0.96
CA GLY A 168 8.10 -23.12 1.29
C GLY A 168 6.62 -23.32 0.98
N GLY A 169 5.83 -22.27 1.12
CA GLY A 169 4.38 -22.31 0.89
C GLY A 169 3.98 -21.59 -0.39
N ILE A 170 3.09 -22.18 -1.18
CA ILE A 170 2.45 -21.49 -2.31
C ILE A 170 0.95 -21.74 -2.22
N LYS A 171 0.16 -20.67 -2.31
CA LYS A 171 -1.29 -20.74 -2.19
C LYS A 171 -1.99 -19.81 -3.17
N GLY A 172 -3.02 -20.30 -3.87
CA GLY A 172 -3.98 -19.42 -4.55
C GLY A 172 -3.46 -18.72 -5.80
N VAL A 173 -2.32 -19.17 -6.37
CA VAL A 173 -1.72 -18.56 -7.56
C VAL A 173 -1.91 -19.48 -8.76
N THR A 174 -2.19 -18.89 -9.93
CA THR A 174 -2.12 -19.61 -11.21
C THR A 174 -0.72 -19.54 -11.78
N LEU A 175 -0.20 -20.68 -12.21
CA LEU A 175 1.19 -20.84 -12.62
C LEU A 175 1.22 -21.23 -14.09
N THR A 176 1.91 -20.42 -14.90
CA THR A 176 2.04 -20.67 -16.33
C THR A 176 3.47 -20.51 -16.82
N ALA A 177 4.00 -21.58 -17.37
CA ALA A 177 5.31 -21.67 -17.97
C ALA A 177 5.20 -22.30 -19.37
N PRO A 178 4.66 -21.56 -20.36
CA PRO A 178 4.58 -22.04 -21.73
C PRO A 178 5.96 -22.47 -22.25
N GLY A 179 6.08 -23.71 -22.71
CA GLY A 179 7.36 -24.28 -23.17
C GLY A 179 8.38 -24.55 -22.05
N GLY A 180 8.00 -24.35 -20.79
CA GLY A 180 8.85 -24.52 -19.61
C GLY A 180 8.26 -25.50 -18.58
N SER A 181 8.72 -25.39 -17.34
CA SER A 181 8.18 -26.15 -16.21
C SER A 181 7.83 -25.26 -15.03
N VAL A 182 6.92 -25.73 -14.17
CA VAL A 182 6.61 -25.01 -12.94
C VAL A 182 7.70 -25.22 -11.88
N PHE A 183 8.30 -26.41 -11.88
CA PHE A 183 9.26 -26.81 -10.86
C PHE A 183 10.55 -27.38 -11.44
N ASN A 184 11.63 -27.12 -10.70
CA ASN A 184 12.91 -27.83 -10.74
C ASN A 184 13.61 -27.66 -9.38
N MET A 185 13.05 -28.27 -8.34
CA MET A 185 13.59 -28.19 -6.98
C MET A 185 14.56 -29.33 -6.70
N THR A 186 15.68 -29.03 -6.04
CA THR A 186 16.79 -29.96 -5.77
C THR A 186 17.03 -30.18 -4.28
N GLY A 187 15.97 -30.12 -3.47
CA GLY A 187 16.03 -30.33 -2.02
C GLY A 187 16.64 -31.68 -1.63
N ASP A 188 17.19 -31.75 -0.42
CA ASP A 188 17.91 -32.94 0.10
C ASP A 188 16.99 -33.99 0.78
N GLY A 189 15.67 -33.79 0.70
CA GLY A 189 14.67 -34.66 1.32
C GLY A 189 14.27 -34.26 2.74
N THR A 190 14.81 -33.17 3.30
CA THR A 190 14.39 -32.62 4.60
C THR A 190 13.42 -31.43 4.49
N GLU A 191 13.31 -30.87 3.29
CA GLU A 191 12.55 -29.68 2.99
C GLU A 191 11.10 -29.99 2.59
N ASN A 192 10.15 -29.18 3.06
CA ASN A 192 8.74 -29.29 2.72
C ASN A 192 8.33 -28.19 1.73
N ILE A 193 7.74 -28.58 0.61
CA ILE A 193 6.96 -27.66 -0.21
C ILE A 193 5.47 -27.90 -0.01
N ILE A 194 4.73 -26.86 0.34
CA ILE A 194 3.29 -26.90 0.54
C ILE A 194 2.63 -26.15 -0.61
N TRP A 195 1.76 -26.84 -1.33
CA TRP A 195 1.00 -26.30 -2.45
C TRP A 195 -0.50 -26.44 -2.18
N ARG A 196 -1.25 -25.34 -2.23
CA ARG A 196 -2.69 -25.32 -1.94
C ARG A 196 -3.42 -24.42 -2.91
N ASP A 197 -4.57 -24.84 -3.41
CA ASP A 197 -5.47 -24.00 -4.22
C ASP A 197 -4.78 -23.34 -5.42
N CYS A 198 -3.75 -23.97 -6.00
CA CYS A 198 -3.01 -23.45 -7.15
C CYS A 198 -3.53 -24.11 -8.43
N ALA A 199 -3.48 -23.38 -9.54
CA ALA A 199 -3.72 -23.92 -10.87
C ALA A 199 -2.43 -23.94 -11.68
N VAL A 200 -2.21 -25.00 -12.46
CA VAL A 200 -1.11 -25.07 -13.44
C VAL A 200 -1.69 -25.06 -14.83
N VAL A 201 -1.32 -24.05 -15.62
CA VAL A 201 -1.89 -23.82 -16.95
C VAL A 201 -0.78 -23.80 -17.99
N ASN A 202 -0.93 -24.57 -19.07
CA ASN A 202 0.02 -24.61 -20.20
C ASN A 202 1.49 -24.86 -19.80
N SER A 203 1.73 -25.68 -18.78
CA SER A 203 3.06 -25.88 -18.20
C SER A 203 3.36 -27.35 -17.97
N ARG A 204 4.65 -27.71 -17.97
CA ARG A 204 5.09 -29.00 -17.45
C ARG A 204 5.18 -28.94 -15.93
N ILE A 205 4.71 -29.96 -15.24
CA ILE A 205 4.99 -30.17 -13.82
C ILE A 205 6.13 -31.18 -13.78
N SER A 206 7.39 -30.74 -13.76
CA SER A 206 8.54 -31.64 -13.92
C SER A 206 9.34 -31.81 -12.64
N ARG A 207 9.68 -33.06 -12.30
CA ARG A 207 10.94 -33.44 -11.67
C ARG A 207 11.81 -34.01 -12.80
N ASN A 208 12.95 -33.41 -13.10
CA ASN A 208 13.95 -34.12 -13.88
C ASN A 208 14.58 -35.16 -12.95
N ASN A 209 14.42 -36.43 -13.28
CA ASN A 209 15.29 -37.50 -12.78
C ASN A 209 16.71 -37.29 -13.31
#